data_AF-W7KQ23-F1
#
_entry.id   AF-W7KQ23-F1
#
_cell.length_a   1.000
_cell.length_b   1.000
_cell.length_c   1.000
_cell.angle_alpha   90.00
_cell.angle_beta   90.00
_cell.angle_gamma   90.00
#
_symmetry.space_group_name_H-M   'P 1'
#
loop_
_entity.id
_entity.type
_entity.pdbx_description
1 polymer ?
#
loop_
_entity_poly.entity_id
_entity_poly.type
_entity_poly.pdbx_seq_one_letter_code
_entity_poly.pdbx_strand_id
1 'polypeptide(L)'
;MYVSRIKIIASSGNKLAEELSSSLEELGYFIVDKKAEALVFFYPLGITVRRIQNTLREKLRDPVVISVTDDGSYVIPVIKEHWGGSFLGSIIADLLGSQLILTSRTAQLGLYSVEEFAWINALKIVNPKKILEADKKLIKEGTLKVYSQVRLQRVDGYEFVNDCKEADVVVGYGCGDPEKLNMRPYSVMVGLGYSSNAPKEALYYSIKATLKSIFISETRLDFIVVPEVKKDDQKIKEVARTFNSSVIYVPVNDIRGRKQSTPSEVARKYLGVDGVCEPSIEALGGNLVLKRTRRAYGVVTCLGVKQITEASGFQP
;
A
#
# COMPACT_ATOMS: atom_id res chain seq x y z
N MET A 1 7.55 4.25 0.11
CA MET A 1 7.48 2.87 -0.42
C MET A 1 6.19 2.75 -1.17
N TYR A 2 5.06 2.88 -0.47
CA TYR A 2 3.75 3.03 -1.09
C TYR A 2 3.56 4.42 -1.69
N VAL A 3 2.71 4.48 -2.71
CA VAL A 3 2.28 5.69 -3.40
C VAL A 3 0.82 5.87 -3.03
N SER A 4 0.54 6.86 -2.21
CA SER A 4 -0.82 7.18 -1.79
C SER A 4 -1.15 8.66 -1.89
N ARG A 5 -0.15 9.51 -2.15
CA ARG A 5 -0.32 10.95 -2.36
C ARG A 5 -0.30 11.24 -3.86
N ILE A 6 -1.45 11.57 -4.43
CA ILE A 6 -1.65 11.68 -5.87
C ILE A 6 -1.96 13.13 -6.23
N LYS A 7 -1.31 13.63 -7.27
CA LYS A 7 -1.71 14.87 -7.95
C LYS A 7 -2.29 14.53 -9.30
N ILE A 8 -3.54 14.92 -9.51
CA ILE A 8 -4.21 14.83 -10.81
C ILE A 8 -3.99 16.14 -11.56
N ILE A 9 -3.58 16.05 -12.82
CA ILE A 9 -3.22 17.19 -13.66
C ILE A 9 -4.01 17.05 -14.95
N ALA A 10 -5.01 17.92 -15.12
CA ALA A 10 -5.93 17.91 -16.25
C ALA A 10 -6.22 19.34 -16.74
N SER A 11 -6.84 19.46 -17.91
CA SER A 11 -7.50 20.70 -18.35
C SER A 11 -8.67 21.05 -17.43
N SER A 12 -9.00 22.35 -17.33
CA SER A 12 -10.14 22.81 -16.54
C SER A 12 -11.43 22.19 -17.06
N GLY A 13 -12.25 21.61 -16.16
CA GLY A 13 -13.52 20.98 -16.49
C GLY A 13 -13.42 19.56 -17.08
N ASN A 14 -12.27 18.89 -16.98
CA ASN A 14 -12.18 17.47 -17.31
C ASN A 14 -12.94 16.64 -16.25
N LYS A 15 -14.14 16.17 -16.60
CA LYS A 15 -15.04 15.43 -15.70
C LYS A 15 -14.46 14.10 -15.22
N LEU A 16 -13.75 13.37 -16.08
CA LEU A 16 -13.13 12.09 -15.70
C LEU A 16 -12.05 12.27 -14.64
N ALA A 17 -11.28 13.36 -14.73
CA ALA A 17 -10.29 13.71 -13.72
C ALA A 17 -10.93 14.05 -12.36
N GLU A 18 -12.07 14.75 -12.36
CA GLU A 18 -12.85 15.07 -11.16
C GLU A 18 -13.47 13.80 -10.53
N GLU A 19 -14.07 12.93 -11.34
CA GLU A 19 -14.62 11.64 -10.92
C GLU A 19 -13.54 10.71 -10.37
N LEU A 20 -12.38 10.64 -11.02
CA LEU A 20 -11.23 9.88 -10.55
C LEU A 20 -10.73 10.41 -9.20
N SER A 21 -10.65 11.74 -9.05
CA SER A 21 -10.26 12.38 -7.79
C SER A 21 -11.14 11.91 -6.64
N SER A 22 -12.47 12.00 -6.78
CA SER A 22 -13.41 11.56 -5.74
C SER A 22 -13.25 10.06 -5.45
N SER A 23 -13.16 9.25 -6.50
CA SER A 23 -13.08 7.79 -6.36
C SER A 23 -11.81 7.35 -5.63
N LEU A 24 -10.67 7.98 -5.93
CA LEU A 24 -9.41 7.71 -5.22
C LEU A 24 -9.49 8.15 -3.74
N GLU A 25 -10.13 9.28 -3.44
CA GLU A 25 -10.36 9.69 -2.05
C GLU A 25 -11.24 8.69 -1.29
N GLU A 26 -12.26 8.14 -1.94
CA GLU A 26 -13.11 7.07 -1.39
C GLU A 26 -12.35 5.75 -1.17
N LEU A 27 -11.24 5.52 -1.86
CA LEU A 27 -10.33 4.40 -1.59
C LEU A 27 -9.31 4.70 -0.48
N GLY A 28 -9.23 5.96 -0.03
CA GLY A 28 -8.34 6.40 1.05
C GLY A 28 -7.04 7.07 0.56
N TYR A 29 -6.92 7.38 -0.72
CA TYR A 29 -5.78 8.14 -1.25
C TYR A 29 -5.85 9.62 -0.84
N PHE A 30 -4.69 10.27 -0.82
CA PHE A 30 -4.57 11.71 -0.61
C PHE A 30 -4.46 12.43 -1.94
N ILE A 31 -5.45 13.23 -2.31
CA ILE A 31 -5.34 14.15 -3.45
C ILE A 31 -4.65 15.42 -2.97
N VAL A 32 -3.52 15.77 -3.59
CA VAL A 32 -2.62 16.82 -3.11
C VAL A 32 -2.01 17.66 -4.23
N ASP A 33 -1.80 18.95 -3.97
CA ASP A 33 -1.16 19.86 -4.93
C ASP A 33 0.37 19.84 -4.87
N LYS A 34 0.92 19.51 -3.69
CA LYS A 34 2.35 19.55 -3.37
C LYS A 34 2.77 18.26 -2.69
N LYS A 35 4.04 17.87 -2.86
CA LYS A 35 4.62 16.64 -2.31
C LYS A 35 3.80 15.39 -2.70
N ALA A 36 3.44 15.32 -3.97
CA ALA A 36 2.81 14.16 -4.55
C ALA A 36 3.86 13.07 -4.81
N GLU A 37 3.46 11.82 -4.60
CA GLU A 37 4.24 10.62 -4.90
C GLU A 37 3.90 10.08 -6.30
N ALA A 38 2.69 10.37 -6.78
CA ALA A 38 2.25 10.12 -8.16
C ALA A 38 1.70 11.38 -8.83
N LEU A 39 1.99 11.52 -10.11
CA LEU A 39 1.41 12.50 -11.02
C LEU A 39 0.57 11.76 -12.07
N VAL A 40 -0.73 12.05 -12.11
CA VAL A 40 -1.67 11.47 -13.07
C VAL A 40 -2.07 12.56 -14.06
N PHE A 41 -1.62 12.44 -15.31
CA PHE A 41 -1.83 13.43 -16.36
C PHE A 41 -2.97 12.99 -17.28
N PHE A 42 -4.04 13.79 -17.38
CA PHE A 42 -5.06 13.64 -18.41
C PHE A 42 -4.66 14.42 -19.66
N TYR A 43 -3.72 13.85 -20.42
CA TYR A 43 -3.14 14.47 -21.61
C TYR A 43 -2.62 13.39 -22.57
N PRO A 44 -2.47 13.72 -23.87
CA PRO A 44 -1.68 12.93 -24.79
C PRO A 44 -0.28 12.64 -24.22
N LEU A 45 0.18 11.40 -24.40
CA LEU A 45 1.46 10.93 -23.83
C LEU A 45 2.65 11.84 -24.17
N GLY A 46 2.71 12.36 -25.40
CA GLY A 46 3.76 13.29 -25.82
C GLY A 46 3.79 14.61 -25.03
N ILE A 47 2.64 15.10 -24.57
CA ILE A 47 2.56 16.29 -23.70
C ILE A 47 3.02 15.91 -22.29
N THR A 48 2.58 14.77 -21.78
CA THR A 48 3.01 14.23 -20.48
C THR A 48 4.54 14.15 -20.40
N VAL A 49 5.18 13.54 -21.40
CA VAL A 49 6.65 13.41 -21.47
C VAL A 49 7.35 14.77 -21.49
N ARG A 50 6.87 15.75 -22.28
CA ARG A 50 7.47 17.10 -22.30
C ARG A 50 7.30 17.84 -20.97
N ARG A 51 6.20 17.63 -20.26
CA ARG A 51 5.94 18.28 -18.97
C ARG A 51 6.84 17.75 -17.85
N ILE A 52 7.20 16.47 -17.88
CA ILE A 52 8.03 15.85 -16.83
C ILE A 52 9.53 15.96 -17.09
N GLN A 53 9.97 16.33 -18.30
CA GLN A 53 11.39 16.31 -18.71
C GLN A 53 12.35 17.03 -17.74
N ASN A 54 11.92 18.13 -17.12
CA ASN A 54 12.73 18.92 -16.20
C ASN A 54 12.51 18.57 -14.71
N THR A 55 11.58 17.67 -14.43
CA THR A 55 11.22 17.24 -13.06
C THR A 55 11.96 15.96 -12.65
N LEU A 56 12.30 15.10 -13.62
CA LEU A 56 12.98 13.83 -13.37
C LEU A 56 14.48 14.07 -13.12
N ARG A 57 15.01 13.52 -12.02
CA ARG A 57 16.41 13.69 -11.61
C ARG A 57 17.03 12.37 -11.17
N GLU A 58 16.33 11.62 -10.32
CA GLU A 58 16.87 10.42 -9.69
C GLU A 58 15.80 9.32 -9.69
N LYS A 59 16.07 8.19 -10.37
CA LYS A 59 15.14 7.06 -10.52
C LYS A 59 14.42 6.66 -9.22
N LEU A 60 15.10 6.71 -8.06
CA LEU A 60 14.50 6.34 -6.78
C LEU A 60 13.62 7.45 -6.17
N ARG A 61 13.89 8.72 -6.44
CA ARG A 61 13.16 9.86 -5.87
C ARG A 61 12.09 10.44 -6.79
N ASP A 62 12.20 10.17 -8.09
CA ASP A 62 11.23 10.63 -9.09
C ASP A 62 9.81 10.13 -8.74
N PRO A 63 8.74 10.91 -9.01
CA PRO A 63 7.39 10.45 -8.76
C PRO A 63 7.01 9.32 -9.72
N VAL A 64 6.00 8.54 -9.35
CA VAL A 64 5.25 7.74 -10.33
C VAL A 64 4.57 8.70 -11.30
N VAL A 65 4.64 8.41 -12.60
CA VAL A 65 3.94 9.21 -13.61
C VAL A 65 3.05 8.29 -14.42
N ILE A 66 1.77 8.63 -14.50
CA ILE A 66 0.76 7.92 -15.27
C ILE A 66 0.14 8.91 -16.26
N SER A 67 0.06 8.54 -17.53
CA SER A 67 -0.71 9.26 -18.54
C SER A 67 -2.05 8.57 -18.72
N VAL A 68 -3.14 9.33 -18.62
CA VAL A 68 -4.49 8.92 -18.99
C VAL A 68 -4.87 9.71 -20.23
N THR A 69 -5.43 9.07 -21.25
CA THR A 69 -5.93 9.81 -22.42
C THR A 69 -7.11 10.69 -22.01
N ASP A 70 -7.32 11.81 -22.72
CA ASP A 70 -8.32 12.81 -22.32
C ASP A 70 -9.76 12.25 -22.30
N ASP A 71 -10.01 11.23 -23.14
CA ASP A 71 -11.25 10.46 -23.22
C ASP A 71 -11.33 9.28 -22.23
N GLY A 72 -10.29 9.06 -21.42
CA GLY A 72 -10.21 7.96 -20.45
C GLY A 72 -10.02 6.57 -21.06
N SER A 73 -9.77 6.44 -22.37
CA SER A 73 -9.64 5.13 -23.01
C SER A 73 -8.43 4.32 -22.52
N TYR A 74 -7.30 4.97 -22.26
CA TYR A 74 -6.05 4.30 -21.89
C TYR A 74 -5.41 4.88 -20.64
N VAL A 75 -4.89 4.00 -19.79
CA VAL A 75 -4.05 4.33 -18.63
C VAL A 75 -2.67 3.75 -18.86
N ILE A 76 -1.65 4.61 -18.87
CA ILE A 76 -0.29 4.25 -19.28
C ILE A 76 0.69 4.70 -18.18
N PRO A 77 1.22 3.78 -17.36
CA PRO A 77 2.33 4.09 -16.46
C PRO A 77 3.59 4.43 -17.27
N VAL A 78 4.08 5.66 -17.13
CA VAL A 78 5.21 6.19 -17.92
C VAL A 78 6.52 6.10 -17.15
N ILE A 79 6.49 6.48 -15.86
CA ILE A 79 7.65 6.46 -14.97
C ILE A 79 7.30 5.59 -13.78
N LYS A 80 8.26 4.73 -13.38
CA LYS A 80 8.13 3.84 -12.22
C LYS A 80 6.95 2.85 -12.33
N GLU A 81 6.79 2.22 -13.49
CA GLU A 81 5.82 1.12 -13.69
C GLU A 81 5.93 0.10 -12.53
N HIS A 82 7.14 -0.39 -12.20
CA HIS A 82 7.38 -1.36 -11.13
C HIS A 82 7.31 -0.83 -9.69
N TRP A 83 7.36 0.49 -9.49
CA TRP A 83 7.36 1.12 -8.16
C TRP A 83 5.98 1.70 -7.82
N GLY A 84 4.94 0.90 -8.06
CA GLY A 84 3.55 1.25 -7.80
C GLY A 84 2.80 1.84 -8.99
N GLY A 85 3.47 2.13 -10.10
CA GLY A 85 2.83 2.65 -11.32
C GLY A 85 1.86 1.65 -11.96
N SER A 86 2.22 0.36 -12.02
CA SER A 86 1.37 -0.71 -12.52
C SER A 86 0.13 -0.90 -11.64
N PHE A 87 0.31 -0.94 -10.31
CA PHE A 87 -0.78 -1.10 -9.35
C PHE A 87 -1.72 0.10 -9.34
N LEU A 88 -1.18 1.32 -9.22
CA LEU A 88 -2.01 2.52 -9.27
C LEU A 88 -2.68 2.67 -10.63
N GLY A 89 -1.98 2.36 -11.71
CA GLY A 89 -2.52 2.33 -13.07
C GLY A 89 -3.70 1.35 -13.17
N SER A 90 -3.59 0.16 -12.58
CA SER A 90 -4.69 -0.81 -12.52
C SER A 90 -5.89 -0.29 -11.75
N ILE A 91 -5.70 0.36 -10.58
CA ILE A 91 -6.80 0.98 -9.84
C ILE A 91 -7.49 2.05 -10.71
N ILE A 92 -6.71 2.93 -11.34
CA ILE A 92 -7.25 4.00 -12.18
C ILE A 92 -8.01 3.41 -13.37
N ALA A 93 -7.47 2.39 -14.02
CA ALA A 93 -8.11 1.73 -15.15
C ALA A 93 -9.43 1.07 -14.74
N ASP A 94 -9.47 0.37 -13.61
CA ASP A 94 -10.69 -0.24 -13.09
C ASP A 94 -11.76 0.80 -12.76
N LEU A 95 -11.36 1.93 -12.16
CA LEU A 95 -12.29 3.02 -11.79
C LEU A 95 -12.89 3.74 -13.01
N LEU A 96 -12.13 3.87 -14.08
CA LEU A 96 -12.54 4.59 -15.29
C LEU A 96 -13.11 3.66 -16.38
N GLY A 97 -13.01 2.34 -16.22
CA GLY A 97 -13.30 1.38 -17.28
C GLY A 97 -12.30 1.45 -18.45
N SER A 98 -11.08 1.91 -18.18
CA SER A 98 -10.02 2.10 -19.19
C SER A 98 -9.25 0.81 -19.46
N GLN A 99 -8.53 0.79 -20.59
CA GLN A 99 -7.50 -0.21 -20.83
C GLN A 99 -6.16 0.20 -20.18
N LEU A 100 -5.63 -0.65 -19.32
CA LEU A 100 -4.27 -0.51 -18.76
C LEU A 100 -3.22 -0.96 -19.79
N ILE A 101 -2.22 -0.12 -20.06
CA ILE A 101 -1.10 -0.42 -20.96
C ILE A 101 0.20 -0.50 -20.16
N LEU A 102 0.59 -1.72 -19.80
CA LEU A 102 1.90 -2.02 -19.21
C LEU A 102 2.92 -2.32 -20.31
N THR A 103 4.15 -1.85 -20.14
CA THR A 103 5.17 -1.92 -21.18
C THR A 103 6.42 -2.70 -20.77
N SER A 104 6.59 -2.96 -19.47
CA SER A 104 7.76 -3.66 -18.97
C SER A 104 7.84 -5.12 -19.41
N ARG A 105 9.06 -5.66 -19.44
CA ARG A 105 9.29 -7.06 -19.80
C ARG A 105 8.67 -8.04 -18.82
N THR A 106 8.70 -7.74 -17.52
CA THR A 106 8.08 -8.59 -16.49
C THR A 106 6.56 -8.62 -16.66
N ALA A 107 5.92 -7.48 -16.93
CA ALA A 107 4.48 -7.43 -17.23
C ALA A 107 4.11 -8.26 -18.47
N GLN A 108 4.90 -8.17 -19.55
CA GLN A 108 4.70 -9.00 -20.75
C GLN A 108 4.80 -10.51 -20.47
N LEU A 109 5.59 -10.90 -19.48
CA LEU A 109 5.75 -12.30 -19.05
C LEU A 109 4.72 -12.72 -17.99
N GLY A 110 3.85 -11.81 -17.53
CA GLY A 110 2.92 -12.08 -16.44
C GLY A 110 3.60 -12.22 -15.07
N LEU A 111 4.81 -11.71 -14.91
CA LEU A 111 5.60 -11.82 -13.68
C LEU A 111 5.59 -10.50 -12.89
N TYR A 112 5.56 -10.61 -11.57
CA TYR A 112 5.87 -9.50 -10.67
C TYR A 112 7.37 -9.18 -10.77
N SER A 113 7.72 -7.94 -11.10
CA SER A 113 9.09 -7.44 -10.91
C SER A 113 9.51 -7.54 -9.44
N VAL A 114 10.81 -7.42 -9.19
CA VAL A 114 11.36 -7.42 -7.82
C VAL A 114 10.68 -6.37 -6.94
N GLU A 115 10.39 -5.20 -7.49
CA GLU A 115 9.81 -4.11 -6.71
C GLU A 115 8.31 -4.29 -6.50
N GLU A 116 7.60 -4.88 -7.46
CA GLU A 116 6.20 -5.27 -7.30
C GLU A 116 6.05 -6.43 -6.29
N PHE A 117 6.96 -7.40 -6.29
CA PHE A 117 7.02 -8.44 -5.26
C PHE A 117 7.24 -7.83 -3.87
N ALA A 118 8.17 -6.87 -3.76
CA ALA A 118 8.39 -6.14 -2.52
C ALA A 118 7.15 -5.36 -2.08
N TRP A 119 6.44 -4.75 -3.02
CA TRP A 119 5.22 -3.97 -2.77
C TRP A 119 4.09 -4.80 -2.17
N ILE A 120 3.71 -5.91 -2.84
CA ILE A 120 2.59 -6.75 -2.38
C ILE A 120 2.87 -7.39 -1.03
N ASN A 121 4.15 -7.58 -0.73
CA ASN A 121 4.63 -8.20 0.50
C ASN A 121 5.04 -7.22 1.59
N ALA A 122 4.82 -5.91 1.41
CA ALA A 122 5.20 -4.89 2.38
C ALA A 122 6.67 -4.96 2.81
N LEU A 123 7.58 -4.98 1.83
CA LEU A 123 9.02 -5.08 2.01
C LEU A 123 9.78 -3.83 1.55
N LYS A 124 10.70 -3.36 2.39
CA LYS A 124 11.72 -2.37 2.01
C LYS A 124 12.88 -3.07 1.32
N ILE A 125 13.22 -2.66 0.11
CA ILE A 125 14.48 -3.07 -0.52
C ILE A 125 15.65 -2.31 0.13
N VAL A 126 16.61 -3.03 0.71
CA VAL A 126 17.74 -2.47 1.47
C VAL A 126 18.87 -2.02 0.55
N ASN A 127 19.18 -2.82 -0.46
CA ASN A 127 20.27 -2.59 -1.40
C ASN A 127 19.75 -2.51 -2.85
N PRO A 128 19.11 -1.40 -3.25
CA PRO A 128 18.51 -1.23 -4.59
C PRO A 128 19.46 -1.47 -5.78
N LYS A 129 20.77 -1.40 -5.57
CA LYS A 129 21.78 -1.71 -6.60
C LYS A 129 21.67 -3.15 -7.12
N LYS A 130 21.12 -4.09 -6.34
CA LYS A 130 20.95 -5.50 -6.70
C LYS A 130 19.67 -5.80 -7.49
N ILE A 131 18.76 -4.83 -7.61
CA ILE A 131 17.49 -5.01 -8.34
C ILE A 131 17.73 -5.43 -9.79
N LEU A 132 18.61 -4.71 -10.51
CA LEU A 132 18.87 -4.97 -11.93
C LEU A 132 19.40 -6.39 -12.19
N GLU A 133 20.23 -6.90 -11.27
CA GLU A 133 20.77 -8.26 -11.35
C GLU A 133 19.66 -9.29 -11.12
N ALA A 134 18.85 -9.09 -10.09
CA ALA A 134 17.72 -9.97 -9.77
C ALA A 134 16.66 -9.98 -10.89
N ASP A 135 16.26 -8.84 -11.44
CA ASP A 135 15.30 -8.78 -12.55
C ASP A 135 15.82 -9.47 -13.81
N LYS A 136 17.12 -9.32 -14.13
CA LYS A 136 17.73 -10.03 -15.26
C LYS A 136 17.65 -11.54 -15.08
N LYS A 137 17.94 -12.02 -13.87
CA LYS A 137 17.83 -13.43 -13.53
C LYS A 137 16.38 -13.90 -13.65
N LEU A 138 15.43 -13.17 -13.04
CA LEU A 138 14.00 -13.46 -13.12
C LEU A 138 13.50 -13.55 -14.56
N ILE A 139 13.86 -12.60 -15.42
CA ILE A 139 13.45 -12.59 -16.84
C ILE A 139 14.06 -13.75 -17.63
N LYS A 140 15.32 -14.10 -17.33
CA LYS A 140 16.06 -15.15 -18.07
C LYS A 140 15.65 -16.55 -17.63
N GLU A 141 15.53 -16.77 -16.33
CA GLU A 141 15.34 -18.09 -15.72
C GLU A 141 13.87 -18.34 -15.34
N GLY A 142 13.04 -17.30 -15.30
CA GLY A 142 11.64 -17.39 -14.89
C GLY A 142 11.44 -17.57 -13.39
N THR A 143 12.51 -17.51 -12.58
CA THR A 143 12.43 -17.73 -11.13
C THR A 143 13.54 -16.99 -10.35
N LEU A 144 13.21 -16.64 -9.10
CA LEU A 144 14.13 -16.20 -8.05
C LEU A 144 13.88 -17.02 -6.79
N LYS A 145 14.95 -17.49 -6.15
CA LYS A 145 14.86 -18.17 -4.86
C LYS A 145 14.74 -17.17 -3.72
N VAL A 146 13.75 -17.35 -2.86
CA VAL A 146 13.42 -16.46 -1.75
C VAL A 146 13.56 -17.20 -0.42
N TYR A 147 14.41 -16.70 0.45
CA TYR A 147 14.40 -17.05 1.87
C TYR A 147 13.69 -15.96 2.65
N SER A 148 12.75 -16.33 3.52
CA SER A 148 11.97 -15.36 4.31
C SER A 148 11.77 -15.81 5.75
N GLN A 149 11.99 -14.88 6.68
CA GLN A 149 11.68 -15.06 8.11
C GLN A 149 10.24 -14.66 8.47
N VAL A 150 9.48 -14.15 7.50
CA VAL A 150 8.08 -13.72 7.65
C VAL A 150 7.22 -14.38 6.59
N ARG A 151 5.91 -14.46 6.84
CA ARG A 151 4.96 -15.00 5.86
C ARG A 151 4.79 -14.00 4.71
N LEU A 152 4.93 -14.50 3.48
CA LEU A 152 4.81 -13.73 2.25
C LEU A 152 3.75 -14.36 1.35
N GLN A 153 3.17 -13.56 0.48
CA GLN A 153 2.40 -14.04 -0.65
C GLN A 153 3.32 -14.75 -1.63
N ARG A 154 2.90 -15.97 -2.01
CA ARG A 154 3.53 -16.72 -3.10
C ARG A 154 2.95 -16.23 -4.43
N VAL A 155 3.84 -15.94 -5.37
CA VAL A 155 3.51 -15.49 -6.73
C VAL A 155 4.48 -16.16 -7.71
N ASP A 156 4.07 -16.25 -8.97
CA ASP A 156 4.89 -16.85 -10.01
C ASP A 156 6.23 -16.13 -10.16
N GLY A 157 7.28 -16.91 -10.38
CA GLY A 157 8.65 -16.42 -10.45
C GLY A 157 9.38 -16.28 -9.11
N TYR A 158 8.74 -16.63 -7.98
CA TYR A 158 9.37 -16.55 -6.65
C TYR A 158 9.24 -17.87 -5.90
N GLU A 159 10.32 -18.67 -5.91
CA GLU A 159 10.39 -19.98 -5.28
C GLU A 159 10.95 -19.86 -3.86
N PHE A 160 10.24 -20.40 -2.86
CA PHE A 160 10.66 -20.29 -1.47
C PHE A 160 11.60 -21.42 -1.05
N VAL A 161 12.76 -21.06 -0.49
CA VAL A 161 13.78 -21.98 0.01
C VAL A 161 13.98 -21.85 1.53
N ASN A 162 14.44 -22.94 2.15
CA ASN A 162 14.65 -22.99 3.61
C ASN A 162 16.07 -22.58 4.04
N ASP A 163 17.07 -22.69 3.14
CA ASP A 163 18.43 -22.24 3.41
C ASP A 163 18.68 -20.89 2.73
N CYS A 164 19.04 -19.90 3.54
CA CYS A 164 19.37 -18.57 3.07
C CYS A 164 20.59 -18.53 2.14
N LYS A 165 21.47 -19.55 2.18
CA LYS A 165 22.61 -19.70 1.25
C LYS A 165 22.17 -19.94 -0.19
N GLU A 166 21.03 -20.59 -0.40
CA GLU A 166 20.49 -20.87 -1.73
C GLU A 166 19.67 -19.72 -2.32
N ALA A 167 19.32 -18.74 -1.50
CA ALA A 167 18.43 -17.65 -1.89
C ALA A 167 19.11 -16.59 -2.77
N ASP A 168 18.36 -16.05 -3.71
CA ASP A 168 18.65 -14.82 -4.44
C ASP A 168 18.14 -13.58 -3.70
N VAL A 169 16.98 -13.74 -3.04
CA VAL A 169 16.30 -12.71 -2.24
C VAL A 169 16.21 -13.16 -0.80
N VAL A 170 16.69 -12.32 0.11
CA VAL A 170 16.64 -12.56 1.56
C VAL A 170 15.71 -11.54 2.21
N VAL A 171 14.64 -12.04 2.84
CA VAL A 171 13.64 -11.23 3.54
C VAL A 171 13.74 -11.46 5.04
N GLY A 172 14.20 -10.45 5.77
CA GLY A 172 14.37 -10.53 7.22
C GLY A 172 15.70 -9.94 7.67
N TYR A 173 16.06 -10.19 8.93
CA TYR A 173 17.23 -9.62 9.58
C TYR A 173 18.42 -10.57 9.69
N GLY A 174 18.16 -11.87 9.61
CA GLY A 174 19.21 -12.89 9.53
C GLY A 174 19.79 -13.06 8.12
N CYS A 175 20.94 -13.73 8.03
CA CYS A 175 21.58 -14.12 6.77
C CYS A 175 21.88 -12.96 5.78
N GLY A 176 22.17 -11.77 6.30
CA GLY A 176 22.49 -10.62 5.47
C GLY A 176 23.79 -10.84 4.68
N ASP A 177 23.66 -11.22 3.42
CA ASP A 177 24.75 -11.29 2.46
C ASP A 177 24.66 -10.08 1.53
N PRO A 178 25.66 -9.17 1.52
CA PRO A 178 25.62 -7.97 0.67
C PRO A 178 25.55 -8.30 -0.83
N GLU A 179 25.94 -9.50 -1.24
CA GLU A 179 25.87 -9.95 -2.64
C GLU A 179 24.45 -10.32 -3.08
N LYS A 180 23.53 -10.57 -2.14
CA LYS A 180 22.14 -10.93 -2.42
C LYS A 180 21.22 -9.73 -2.38
N LEU A 181 20.02 -9.87 -2.94
CA LEU A 181 19.00 -8.84 -2.78
C LEU A 181 18.38 -8.94 -1.38
N ASN A 182 18.61 -7.94 -0.54
CA ASN A 182 18.13 -7.91 0.83
C ASN A 182 16.88 -7.04 0.94
N MET A 183 15.86 -7.56 1.61
CA MET A 183 14.64 -6.84 1.92
C MET A 183 14.28 -6.94 3.40
N ARG A 184 13.59 -5.92 3.92
CA ARG A 184 13.14 -5.86 5.33
C ARG A 184 11.63 -5.66 5.38
N PRO A 185 10.91 -6.44 6.20
CA PRO A 185 9.47 -6.28 6.31
C PRO A 185 9.10 -4.94 6.98
N TYR A 186 8.01 -4.35 6.52
CA TYR A 186 7.21 -3.42 7.29
C TYR A 186 6.19 -4.20 8.10
N SER A 187 5.84 -3.67 9.28
CA SER A 187 4.61 -4.05 9.97
C SER A 187 3.43 -3.35 9.30
N VAL A 188 2.40 -4.09 8.90
CA VAL A 188 1.17 -3.56 8.31
C VAL A 188 0.07 -3.50 9.36
N MET A 189 -0.55 -2.33 9.49
CA MET A 189 -1.59 -2.04 10.47
C MET A 189 -2.84 -1.55 9.76
N VAL A 190 -3.98 -2.18 10.00
CA VAL A 190 -5.29 -1.64 9.62
C VAL A 190 -6.00 -1.12 10.87
N GLY A 191 -6.21 0.19 10.90
CA GLY A 191 -7.01 0.84 11.94
C GLY A 191 -8.49 0.64 11.67
N LEU A 192 -9.29 0.40 12.71
CA LEU A 192 -10.73 0.18 12.62
C LEU A 192 -11.52 1.03 13.61
N GLY A 193 -12.59 1.65 13.09
CA GLY A 193 -13.67 2.23 13.89
C GLY A 193 -15.02 1.65 13.46
N TYR A 194 -15.82 1.15 14.40
CA TYR A 194 -17.11 0.51 14.08
C TYR A 194 -18.06 0.55 15.28
N SER A 195 -19.37 0.51 15.00
CA SER A 195 -20.41 0.37 16.02
C SER A 195 -20.52 -1.07 16.51
N SER A 196 -21.05 -1.31 17.71
CA SER A 196 -21.21 -2.67 18.25
C SER A 196 -22.12 -3.56 17.41
N ASN A 197 -23.00 -2.96 16.61
CA ASN A 197 -23.94 -3.65 15.72
C ASN A 197 -23.31 -4.03 14.36
N ALA A 198 -22.09 -3.59 14.06
CA ALA A 198 -21.43 -3.97 12.80
C ALA A 198 -21.21 -5.49 12.77
N PRO A 199 -21.66 -6.19 11.72
CA PRO A 199 -21.46 -7.63 11.60
C PRO A 199 -19.99 -7.96 11.37
N LYS A 200 -19.58 -9.18 11.77
CA LYS A 200 -18.19 -9.65 11.67
C LYS A 200 -17.69 -9.59 10.23
N GLU A 201 -18.57 -9.95 9.29
CA GLU A 201 -18.32 -9.97 7.85
C GLU A 201 -18.00 -8.58 7.33
N ALA A 202 -18.70 -7.55 7.81
CA ALA A 202 -18.41 -6.16 7.44
C ALA A 202 -17.01 -5.74 7.89
N LEU A 203 -16.55 -6.18 9.08
CA LEU A 203 -15.18 -5.92 9.54
C LEU A 203 -14.16 -6.63 8.64
N TYR A 204 -14.37 -7.93 8.39
CA TYR A 204 -13.50 -8.75 7.54
C TYR A 204 -13.34 -8.16 6.12
N TYR A 205 -14.46 -7.89 5.43
CA TYR A 205 -14.41 -7.36 4.07
C TYR A 205 -13.90 -5.91 4.02
N SER A 206 -14.10 -5.11 5.08
CA SER A 206 -13.54 -3.76 5.15
C SER A 206 -12.00 -3.77 5.25
N ILE A 207 -11.43 -4.69 6.02
CA ILE A 207 -9.97 -4.89 6.09
C ILE A 207 -9.45 -5.34 4.72
N LYS A 208 -10.07 -6.38 4.14
CA LYS A 208 -9.70 -6.93 2.84
C LYS A 208 -9.74 -5.89 1.74
N ALA A 209 -10.80 -5.09 1.67
CA ALA A 209 -10.94 -3.99 0.73
C ALA A 209 -9.82 -2.97 0.90
N THR A 210 -9.47 -2.62 2.14
CA THR A 210 -8.41 -1.65 2.45
C THR A 210 -7.03 -2.11 1.98
N LEU A 211 -6.69 -3.38 2.21
CA LEU A 211 -5.42 -3.94 1.73
C LEU A 211 -5.38 -4.03 0.20
N LYS A 212 -6.50 -4.48 -0.40
CA LYS A 212 -6.64 -4.57 -1.86
C LYS A 212 -6.53 -3.19 -2.53
N SER A 213 -7.02 -2.11 -1.90
CA SER A 213 -6.94 -0.75 -2.45
C SER A 213 -5.52 -0.30 -2.78
N ILE A 214 -4.49 -0.93 -2.20
CA ILE A 214 -3.08 -0.64 -2.54
C ILE A 214 -2.27 -1.91 -2.81
N PHE A 215 -2.94 -3.01 -3.15
CA PHE A 215 -2.32 -4.30 -3.49
C PHE A 215 -1.40 -4.90 -2.42
N ILE A 216 -1.66 -4.67 -1.13
CA ILE A 216 -0.96 -5.40 -0.07
C ILE A 216 -1.67 -6.74 0.15
N SER A 217 -0.88 -7.81 0.26
CA SER A 217 -1.41 -9.14 0.56
C SER A 217 -2.05 -9.20 1.95
N GLU A 218 -3.17 -9.91 2.07
CA GLU A 218 -3.77 -10.24 3.37
C GLU A 218 -2.83 -11.03 4.27
N THR A 219 -1.90 -11.80 3.69
CA THR A 219 -0.85 -12.54 4.43
C THR A 219 0.09 -11.64 5.21
N ARG A 220 0.14 -10.34 4.85
CA ARG A 220 0.98 -9.32 5.46
C ARG A 220 0.29 -8.49 6.51
N LEU A 221 -0.98 -8.72 6.80
CA LEU A 221 -1.65 -8.02 7.89
C LEU A 221 -1.09 -8.48 9.24
N ASP A 222 -0.23 -7.68 9.85
CA ASP A 222 0.34 -7.99 11.16
C ASP A 222 -0.62 -7.58 12.28
N PHE A 223 -1.29 -6.42 12.12
CA PHE A 223 -2.13 -5.85 13.16
C PHE A 223 -3.45 -5.29 12.70
N ILE A 224 -4.47 -5.58 13.51
CA ILE A 224 -5.73 -4.85 13.52
C ILE A 224 -5.72 -3.92 14.74
N VAL A 225 -5.86 -2.62 14.50
CA VAL A 225 -5.73 -1.59 15.54
C VAL A 225 -7.10 -1.00 15.84
N VAL A 226 -7.53 -1.05 17.10
CA VAL A 226 -8.82 -0.55 17.58
C VAL A 226 -8.64 0.22 18.89
N PRO A 227 -9.54 1.15 19.24
CA PRO A 227 -9.51 1.78 20.56
C PRO A 227 -9.79 0.76 21.67
N GLU A 228 -9.24 0.97 22.86
CA GLU A 228 -9.33 0.04 24.00
C GLU A 228 -10.76 -0.31 24.42
N VAL A 229 -11.72 0.58 24.15
CA VAL A 229 -13.16 0.34 24.37
C VAL A 229 -13.71 -0.87 23.61
N LYS A 230 -12.94 -1.45 22.68
CA LYS A 230 -13.27 -2.67 21.92
C LYS A 230 -12.65 -3.95 22.49
N LYS A 231 -12.00 -3.91 23.65
CA LYS A 231 -11.28 -5.06 24.25
C LYS A 231 -12.16 -6.30 24.47
N ASP A 232 -13.43 -6.09 24.79
CA ASP A 232 -14.39 -7.15 25.09
C ASP A 232 -15.19 -7.61 23.86
N ASP A 233 -15.05 -6.94 22.71
CA ASP A 233 -15.72 -7.37 21.47
C ASP A 233 -15.04 -8.64 20.94
N GLN A 234 -15.75 -9.77 20.93
CA GLN A 234 -15.20 -11.03 20.44
C GLN A 234 -15.07 -11.06 18.91
N LYS A 235 -15.86 -10.26 18.18
CA LYS A 235 -15.83 -10.23 16.71
C LYS A 235 -14.45 -9.84 16.19
N ILE A 236 -13.79 -8.87 16.84
CA ILE A 236 -12.46 -8.42 16.38
C ILE A 236 -11.40 -9.50 16.58
N LYS A 237 -11.49 -10.28 17.65
CA LYS A 237 -10.57 -11.40 17.93
C LYS A 237 -10.75 -12.51 16.90
N GLU A 238 -11.99 -12.84 16.56
CA GLU A 238 -12.30 -13.81 15.52
C GLU A 238 -11.78 -13.35 14.14
N VAL A 239 -12.04 -12.10 13.76
CA VAL A 239 -11.55 -11.54 12.48
C VAL A 239 -10.02 -11.55 12.43
N ALA A 240 -9.35 -11.17 13.53
CA ALA A 240 -7.90 -11.17 13.61
C ALA A 240 -7.30 -12.55 13.42
N ARG A 241 -7.93 -13.59 14.00
CA ARG A 241 -7.53 -15.00 13.79
C ARG A 241 -7.64 -15.42 12.32
N THR A 242 -8.68 -15.01 11.62
CA THR A 242 -8.84 -15.32 10.17
C THR A 242 -7.69 -14.79 9.33
N PHE A 243 -7.16 -13.61 9.66
CA PHE A 243 -5.97 -13.04 9.00
C PHE A 243 -4.64 -13.55 9.60
N ASN A 244 -4.68 -14.31 10.70
CA ASN A 244 -3.53 -14.61 11.55
C ASN A 244 -2.74 -13.33 11.89
N SER A 245 -3.49 -12.32 12.33
CA SER A 245 -3.01 -11.02 12.77
C SER A 245 -3.27 -10.84 14.27
N SER A 246 -2.54 -9.94 14.91
CA SER A 246 -2.77 -9.57 16.31
C SER A 246 -3.69 -8.35 16.42
N VAL A 247 -4.45 -8.26 17.52
CA VAL A 247 -5.25 -7.06 17.81
C VAL A 247 -4.48 -6.16 18.77
N ILE A 248 -4.31 -4.89 18.41
CA ILE A 248 -3.78 -3.87 19.31
C ILE A 248 -4.94 -2.99 19.78
N TYR A 249 -5.07 -2.89 21.10
CA TYR A 249 -6.03 -2.04 21.78
C TYR A 249 -5.33 -0.76 22.24
N VAL A 250 -5.62 0.35 21.58
CA VAL A 250 -4.95 1.63 21.86
C VAL A 250 -5.72 2.40 22.94
N PRO A 251 -5.06 2.81 24.05
CA PRO A 251 -5.67 3.65 25.06
C PRO A 251 -6.21 4.96 24.47
N VAL A 252 -7.41 5.38 24.88
CA VAL A 252 -8.03 6.62 24.35
C VAL A 252 -7.18 7.85 24.66
N ASN A 253 -6.43 7.84 25.77
CA ASN A 253 -5.53 8.91 26.14
C ASN A 253 -4.35 9.08 25.17
N ASP A 254 -3.83 7.99 24.58
CA ASP A 254 -2.68 8.03 23.67
C ASP A 254 -3.02 8.67 22.31
N ILE A 255 -4.32 8.69 21.99
CA ILE A 255 -4.86 9.29 20.76
C ILE A 255 -5.51 10.66 20.99
N ARG A 256 -5.57 11.14 22.23
CA ARG A 256 -6.17 12.44 22.56
C ARG A 256 -5.32 13.58 21.97
N GLY A 257 -6.00 14.57 21.37
CA GLY A 257 -5.34 15.72 20.75
C GLY A 257 -4.74 15.46 19.35
N ARG A 258 -4.69 14.20 18.90
CA ARG A 258 -4.35 13.86 17.52
C ARG A 258 -5.53 14.16 16.59
N LYS A 259 -5.23 14.52 15.35
CA LYS A 259 -6.22 14.86 14.31
C LYS A 259 -6.41 13.68 13.36
N GLN A 260 -7.52 13.70 12.63
CA GLN A 260 -7.77 12.75 11.55
C GLN A 260 -8.17 13.52 10.28
N SER A 261 -7.85 12.97 9.11
CA SER A 261 -8.19 13.57 7.80
C SER A 261 -9.67 13.92 7.65
N THR A 262 -10.55 13.07 8.18
CA THR A 262 -11.98 13.37 8.34
C THR A 262 -12.39 13.14 9.79
N PRO A 263 -12.74 14.22 10.52
CA PRO A 263 -13.26 14.14 11.88
C PRO A 263 -14.49 13.23 12.02
N SER A 264 -14.63 12.60 13.19
CA SER A 264 -15.75 11.73 13.53
C SER A 264 -16.54 12.31 14.69
N GLU A 265 -17.80 12.71 14.42
CA GLU A 265 -18.74 13.17 15.45
C GLU A 265 -18.99 12.10 16.51
N VAL A 266 -19.06 10.82 16.10
CA VAL A 266 -19.22 9.68 17.00
C VAL A 266 -18.02 9.57 17.94
N ALA A 267 -16.79 9.64 17.42
CA ALA A 267 -15.59 9.60 18.26
C ALA A 267 -15.53 10.80 19.22
N ARG A 268 -15.89 12.01 18.76
CA ARG A 268 -15.92 13.21 19.60
C ARG A 268 -16.94 13.08 20.73
N LYS A 269 -18.16 12.61 20.42
CA LYS A 269 -19.25 12.47 21.38
C LYS A 269 -18.95 11.42 22.46
N TYR A 270 -18.45 10.25 22.07
CA TYR A 270 -18.31 9.11 22.99
C TYR A 270 -16.92 8.97 23.60
N LEU A 271 -15.88 9.46 22.94
CA LEU A 271 -14.49 9.27 23.36
C LEU A 271 -13.74 10.60 23.56
N GLY A 272 -14.31 11.74 23.15
CA GLY A 272 -13.66 13.05 23.27
C GLY A 272 -12.45 13.22 22.34
N VAL A 273 -12.36 12.46 21.25
CA VAL A 273 -11.25 12.50 20.29
C VAL A 273 -11.73 12.75 18.86
N ASP A 274 -10.86 13.27 18.00
CA ASP A 274 -11.24 13.65 16.62
C ASP A 274 -11.56 12.44 15.72
N GLY A 275 -10.92 11.31 16.00
CA GLY A 275 -11.11 10.04 15.30
C GLY A 275 -10.33 8.95 16.01
N VAL A 276 -10.58 7.69 15.63
CA VAL A 276 -9.89 6.52 16.23
C VAL A 276 -9.03 5.76 15.25
N CYS A 277 -9.15 6.03 13.94
CA CYS A 277 -8.47 5.22 12.94
C CYS A 277 -7.02 5.67 12.77
N GLU A 278 -6.81 6.84 12.16
CA GLU A 278 -5.47 7.37 11.90
C GLU A 278 -4.73 7.67 13.21
N PRO A 279 -5.36 8.30 14.23
CA PRO A 279 -4.71 8.57 15.51
C PRO A 279 -4.13 7.32 16.18
N SER A 280 -4.80 6.18 16.09
CA SER A 280 -4.33 4.93 16.69
C SER A 280 -3.10 4.37 15.98
N ILE A 281 -3.05 4.46 14.65
CA ILE A 281 -1.87 4.08 13.87
C ILE A 281 -0.69 4.99 14.21
N GLU A 282 -0.93 6.30 14.26
CA GLU A 282 0.11 7.28 14.59
C GLU A 282 0.62 7.16 16.04
N ALA A 283 -0.25 6.83 16.99
CA ALA A 283 0.14 6.59 18.39
C ALA A 283 1.13 5.43 18.52
N LEU A 284 1.03 4.43 17.64
CA LEU A 284 1.97 3.30 17.56
C LEU A 284 3.25 3.63 16.78
N GLY A 285 3.40 4.86 16.27
CA GLY A 285 4.51 5.29 15.42
C GLY A 285 4.43 4.76 14.00
N GLY A 286 3.23 4.37 13.53
CA GLY A 286 2.99 4.00 12.15
C GLY A 286 2.93 5.21 11.22
N ASN A 287 3.41 5.04 10.00
CA ASN A 287 3.22 6.02 8.93
C ASN A 287 1.93 5.70 8.21
N LEU A 288 1.05 6.69 8.09
CA LEU A 288 -0.23 6.54 7.40
C LEU A 288 0.00 6.38 5.89
N VAL A 289 -0.62 5.35 5.30
CA VAL A 289 -0.59 5.04 3.87
C VAL A 289 -1.93 5.37 3.24
N LEU A 290 -3.04 4.83 3.75
CA LEU A 290 -4.38 5.22 3.31
C LEU A 290 -5.09 5.94 4.46
N LYS A 291 -5.68 7.08 4.13
CA LYS A 291 -6.48 7.87 5.06
C LYS A 291 -7.75 7.15 5.44
N ARG A 292 -8.43 7.71 6.43
CA ARG A 292 -9.69 7.23 6.97
C ARG A 292 -10.77 7.21 5.89
N THR A 293 -11.30 6.02 5.64
CA THR A 293 -12.35 5.76 4.66
C THR A 293 -13.53 5.08 5.33
N ARG A 294 -14.75 5.51 4.99
CA ARG A 294 -15.98 4.81 5.39
C ARG A 294 -16.21 3.62 4.45
N ARG A 295 -16.57 2.48 5.03
CA ARG A 295 -16.89 1.21 4.37
C ARG A 295 -18.33 0.81 4.70
N ALA A 296 -18.72 -0.39 4.26
CA ALA A 296 -20.04 -0.96 4.51
C ALA A 296 -20.39 -0.95 6.01
N TYR A 297 -21.68 -0.83 6.33
CA TYR A 297 -22.21 -0.80 7.70
C TYR A 297 -21.63 0.30 8.60
N GLY A 298 -21.09 1.37 8.00
CA GLY A 298 -20.49 2.47 8.75
C GLY A 298 -19.16 2.12 9.42
N VAL A 299 -18.56 0.97 9.07
CA VAL A 299 -17.20 0.63 9.44
C VAL A 299 -16.26 1.67 8.83
N VAL A 300 -15.20 2.00 9.54
CA VAL A 300 -14.19 2.96 9.12
C VAL A 300 -12.84 2.29 9.18
N THR A 301 -12.06 2.45 8.10
CA THR A 301 -10.74 1.83 7.94
C THR A 301 -9.69 2.85 7.55
N CYS A 302 -8.45 2.59 7.89
CA CYS A 302 -7.27 3.31 7.44
C CYS A 302 -6.09 2.34 7.49
N LEU A 303 -5.04 2.63 6.73
CA LEU A 303 -3.91 1.73 6.58
C LEU A 303 -2.63 2.46 6.94
N GLY A 304 -1.76 1.82 7.72
CA GLY A 304 -0.46 2.34 8.05
C GLY A 304 0.61 1.26 8.04
N VAL A 305 1.85 1.70 7.90
CA VAL A 305 3.02 0.82 7.92
C VAL A 305 4.10 1.38 8.84
N LYS A 306 4.81 0.48 9.51
CA LYS A 306 5.96 0.84 10.35
C LYS A 306 7.17 0.02 9.96
N GLN A 307 8.31 0.66 9.78
CA GLN A 307 9.54 -0.08 9.48
C GLN A 307 9.95 -0.86 10.73
N ILE A 308 10.10 -2.18 10.60
CA ILE A 308 10.61 -3.00 11.69
C ILE A 308 12.11 -2.68 11.85
N THR A 309 12.60 -2.59 13.08
CA THR A 309 14.03 -2.41 13.38
C THR A 309 14.55 -3.64 14.14
N GLU A 310 15.85 -3.93 14.03
CA GLU A 310 16.46 -5.08 14.74
C GLU A 310 16.20 -5.05 16.26
N ALA A 311 16.19 -3.84 16.85
CA ALA A 311 15.91 -3.64 18.26
C ALA A 311 14.45 -3.83 18.67
N SER A 312 13.51 -3.86 17.72
CA SER A 312 12.08 -3.88 18.03
C SER A 312 11.55 -5.24 18.48
N GLY A 313 12.40 -6.29 18.53
CA GLY A 313 12.05 -7.59 19.13
C GLY A 313 10.80 -8.25 18.55
N PHE A 314 10.43 -7.85 17.33
CA PHE A 314 9.14 -8.16 16.75
C PHE A 314 9.12 -9.62 16.30
N GLN A 315 8.57 -10.49 17.16
CA GLN A 315 8.21 -11.85 16.78
C GLN A 315 6.81 -11.85 16.16
N PRO A 316 6.62 -12.51 15.00
CA PRO A 316 5.32 -12.67 14.37
C PRO A 316 4.34 -13.48 15.25
#